data_AF-A0A8J2JMA1-F1
#
_entry.id   AF-A0A8J2JMA1-F1
#
_cell.length_a   1.000
_cell.length_b   1.000
_cell.length_c   1.000
_cell.angle_alpha   90.00
_cell.angle_beta   90.00
_cell.angle_gamma   90.00
#
_symmetry.space_group_name_H-M   'P 1'
#
loop_
_entity.id
_entity.type
_entity.pdbx_description
1 polymer ?
#
loop_
_entity_poly.entity_id
_entity_poly.type
_entity_poly.pdbx_seq_one_letter_code
_entity_poly.pdbx_strand_id
1 'polypeptide(L)'
;VLCYHSGQLDQQIIAFVVPQDRNEGTADRINFVLQTKLLPYQMPKVKILEEIPVLVNGKTDRQRLLWEYHEEFLNQKGFNDWNALGIPEEALPTFKAVIETVA
;
A
#
# COMPACT_ATOMS: atom_id res chain seq x y z
N VAL A 1 6.98 11.05 -5.15
CA VAL A 1 7.09 9.60 -5.36
C VAL A 1 8.29 9.08 -4.58
N LEU A 2 8.15 7.97 -3.87
CA LEU A 2 9.22 7.32 -3.10
C LEU A 2 9.31 5.83 -3.49
N CYS A 3 10.49 5.25 -3.31
CA CYS A 3 10.72 3.82 -3.47
C CYS A 3 10.78 3.20 -2.07
N TYR A 4 9.92 2.23 -1.81
CA TYR A 4 9.90 1.42 -0.60
C TYR A 4 10.69 0.15 -0.84
N HIS A 5 11.51 -0.26 0.15
CA HIS A 5 12.38 -1.44 0.08
C HIS A 5 13.22 -1.50 -1.20
N SER A 6 13.87 -0.39 -1.55
CA SER A 6 14.70 -0.29 -2.75
C SER A 6 15.80 -1.36 -2.76
N GLY A 7 15.87 -2.15 -3.83
CA GLY A 7 16.81 -3.26 -4.00
C GLY A 7 16.37 -4.58 -3.39
N GLN A 8 15.17 -4.66 -2.80
CA GLN A 8 14.61 -5.89 -2.25
C GLN A 8 13.51 -6.44 -3.17
N LEU A 9 13.12 -7.70 -2.95
CA LEU A 9 12.10 -8.38 -3.76
C LEU A 9 10.72 -7.75 -3.64
N ASP A 10 10.43 -7.15 -2.49
CA ASP A 10 9.17 -6.46 -2.20
C ASP A 10 9.23 -4.95 -2.47
N GLN A 11 10.20 -4.52 -3.30
CA GLN A 11 10.33 -3.13 -3.71
C GLN A 11 9.04 -2.60 -4.34
N GLN A 12 8.60 -1.41 -3.92
CA GLN A 12 7.40 -0.77 -4.46
C GLN A 12 7.61 0.72 -4.72
N ILE A 13 7.06 1.22 -5.82
CA ILE A 13 7.00 2.65 -6.11
C ILE A 13 5.70 3.19 -5.51
N ILE A 14 5.80 4.22 -4.67
CA ILE A 14 4.66 4.82 -3.97
C ILE A 14 4.53 6.29 -4.36
N ALA A 15 3.33 6.68 -4.78
CA ALA A 15 2.97 8.04 -5.10
C ALA A 15 2.06 8.60 -3.99
N PHE A 16 2.64 9.42 -3.11
CA PHE A 16 1.89 10.20 -2.12
C PHE A 16 1.31 11.45 -2.79
N VAL A 17 -0.01 11.61 -2.69
CA VAL A 17 -0.74 12.68 -3.38
C VAL A 17 -1.70 13.35 -2.40
N VAL A 18 -1.70 14.68 -2.39
CA VAL A 18 -2.69 15.51 -1.71
C VAL A 18 -3.54 16.18 -2.78
N PRO A 19 -4.75 15.65 -3.08
CA PRO A 19 -5.65 16.27 -4.05
C PRO A 19 -6.30 17.53 -3.46
N GLN A 20 -6.60 18.52 -4.31
CA GLN A 20 -7.36 19.70 -3.89
C GLN A 20 -8.80 19.33 -3.52
N ASP A 21 -9.46 18.50 -4.34
CA ASP A 21 -10.79 17.98 -4.08
C ASP A 21 -10.72 16.47 -3.80
N ARG A 22 -10.86 16.10 -2.53
CA ARG A 22 -10.85 14.71 -2.09
C ARG A 22 -12.27 14.13 -2.18
N ASN A 23 -12.52 13.37 -3.23
CA ASN A 23 -13.77 12.63 -3.42
C ASN A 23 -13.49 11.12 -3.45
N GLU A 24 -14.54 10.33 -3.23
CA GLU A 24 -14.51 8.90 -3.53
C GLU A 24 -14.19 8.70 -5.02
N GLY A 25 -13.14 7.92 -5.32
CA GLY A 25 -12.64 7.68 -6.68
C GLY A 25 -11.49 8.59 -7.14
N THR A 26 -10.98 9.52 -6.32
CA THR A 26 -9.79 10.33 -6.71
C THR A 26 -8.57 9.46 -7.02
N ALA A 27 -8.33 8.40 -6.24
CA ALA A 27 -7.23 7.46 -6.50
C ALA A 27 -7.41 6.72 -7.82
N ASP A 28 -8.62 6.27 -8.15
CA ASP A 28 -8.93 5.56 -9.39
C ASP A 28 -8.76 6.45 -10.61
N ARG A 29 -9.18 7.72 -10.53
CA ARG A 29 -8.94 8.71 -11.59
C ARG A 29 -7.46 8.94 -11.83
N ILE A 30 -6.66 9.04 -10.76
CA ILE A 30 -5.21 9.16 -10.88
C ILE A 30 -4.63 7.90 -11.54
N ASN A 31 -5.02 6.71 -11.09
CA ASN A 31 -4.58 5.44 -11.66
C ASN A 31 -4.92 5.32 -13.15
N PHE A 32 -6.15 5.67 -13.55
CA PHE A 32 -6.56 5.67 -14.95
C PHE A 32 -5.69 6.58 -15.81
N VAL A 33 -5.41 7.81 -15.35
CA VAL A 33 -4.53 8.73 -16.06
C VAL A 33 -3.11 8.17 -16.14
N LEU A 34 -2.59 7.59 -15.05
CA LEU A 34 -1.26 6.99 -15.04
C LEU A 34 -1.14 5.80 -16.00
N GLN A 35 -2.16 4.95 -16.10
CA GLN A 35 -2.18 3.80 -17.02
C GLN A 35 -2.08 4.21 -18.50
N THR A 36 -2.55 5.40 -18.87
CA THR A 36 -2.40 5.90 -20.24
C THR A 36 -0.99 6.41 -20.56
N LYS A 37 -0.15 6.61 -19.54
CA LYS A 37 1.18 7.25 -19.66
C LYS A 37 2.33 6.34 -19.24
N LEU A 38 2.06 5.33 -18.42
CA LEU A 38 3.06 4.48 -17.79
C LEU A 38 2.85 3.03 -18.20
N LEU A 39 3.97 2.30 -18.29
CA LEU A 39 3.93 0.86 -18.48
C LEU A 39 3.53 0.17 -17.17
N PRO A 40 2.98 -1.07 -17.21
CA PRO A 40 2.49 -1.76 -16.01
C PRO A 40 3.51 -1.85 -14.87
N TYR A 41 4.80 -2.05 -15.17
CA TYR A 41 5.86 -2.13 -14.16
C TYR A 41 6.27 -0.78 -13.57
N GLN A 42 5.87 0.34 -14.18
CA GLN A 42 6.13 1.70 -13.70
C GLN A 42 4.96 2.23 -12.85
N MET A 43 3.86 1.50 -12.79
CA MET A 43 2.65 1.92 -12.07
C MET A 43 2.93 2.01 -10.57
N PRO A 44 2.86 3.23 -9.98
CA PRO A 44 3.03 3.38 -8.55
C PRO A 44 1.75 2.98 -7.80
N LYS A 45 1.90 2.57 -6.55
CA LYS A 45 0.78 2.56 -5.60
C LYS A 45 0.47 3.98 -5.19
N VAL A 46 -0.75 4.44 -5.49
CA VAL A 46 -1.21 5.80 -5.17
C VAL A 46 -1.76 5.83 -3.75
N LYS A 47 -1.18 6.66 -2.89
CA LYS A 47 -1.64 6.92 -1.53
C LYS A 47 -2.13 8.36 -1.43
N ILE A 48 -3.42 8.51 -1.12
CA ILE A 48 -4.03 9.81 -0.87
C ILE A 48 -3.79 10.21 0.59
N LEU A 49 -3.26 11.40 0.80
CA LEU A 49 -3.02 11.99 2.11
C LEU A 49 -3.81 13.28 2.26
N GLU A 50 -4.01 13.70 3.51
CA GLU A 50 -4.59 15.01 3.83
C GLU A 50 -3.54 16.12 3.69
N GLU A 51 -2.32 15.83 4.13
CA GLU A 51 -1.18 16.73 3.97
C GLU A 51 0.12 15.93 3.75
N ILE A 52 1.11 16.58 3.14
CA ILE A 52 2.47 16.03 3.06
C ILE A 52 3.20 16.45 4.33
N PRO A 53 3.70 15.51 5.16
CA PRO A 53 4.45 15.87 6.34
C PRO A 53 5.75 16.56 5.94
N VAL A 54 6.14 17.57 6.72
CA VAL A 54 7.36 18.35 6.51
C VAL A 54 8.19 18.39 7.79
N LEU A 55 9.51 18.46 7.61
CA LEU A 55 10.49 18.72 8.66
C LEU A 55 10.42 20.18 9.10
N VAL A 56 11.07 20.50 10.22
CA VAL A 56 11.17 21.88 10.78
C VAL A 56 11.73 22.91 9.81
N ASN A 57 12.50 22.49 8.81
CA ASN A 57 13.07 23.34 7.77
C ASN A 57 12.17 23.45 6.52
N GLY A 58 10.94 22.93 6.57
CA GLY A 58 9.97 22.95 5.48
C GLY A 58 10.19 21.91 4.39
N LYS A 59 11.23 21.07 4.48
CA LYS A 59 11.44 19.97 3.52
C LYS A 59 10.48 18.82 3.81
N THR A 60 10.02 18.14 2.77
CA THR A 60 9.21 16.92 2.91
C THR A 60 9.88 15.89 3.80
N ASP A 61 9.14 15.40 4.80
CA ASP A 61 9.57 14.32 5.66
C ASP A 61 9.33 12.97 4.98
N ARG A 62 10.32 12.57 4.17
CA ARG A 62 10.27 11.31 3.39
C ARG A 62 10.33 10.08 4.29
N GLN A 63 10.94 10.18 5.47
CA GLN A 63 11.05 9.06 6.40
C GLN A 63 9.71 8.78 7.04
N ARG A 64 9.01 9.83 7.49
CA ARG A 64 7.65 9.70 8.03
C ARG A 64 6.68 9.13 7.01
N LEU A 65 6.71 9.59 5.76
CA LEU A 65 5.88 9.03 4.69
C LEU A 65 6.10 7.52 4.48
N LEU A 66 7.35 7.06 4.49
CA LEU A 66 7.66 5.64 4.33
C LEU A 66 7.30 4.83 5.58
N TRP A 67 7.49 5.41 6.78
CA TRP A 67 7.11 4.78 8.03
C TRP A 67 5.59 4.57 8.12
N GLU A 68 4.80 5.62 7.86
CA GLU A 68 3.33 5.53 7.85
C GLU A 68 2.85 4.50 6.82
N TYR A 69 3.46 4.46 5.64
CA TYR A 69 3.17 3.42 4.66
C TYR A 69 3.55 2.00 5.14
N HIS A 70 4.70 1.85 5.80
CA HIS A 70 5.14 0.56 6.34
C HIS A 70 4.15 0.03 7.38
N GLU A 71 3.71 0.88 8.31
CA GLU A 71 2.74 0.51 9.33
C GLU A 71 1.40 0.07 8.71
N GLU A 72 0.89 0.81 7.73
CA GLU A 72 -0.31 0.39 6.99
C GLU A 72 -0.11 -0.92 6.24
N PHE A 73 1.06 -1.12 5.64
CA PHE A 73 1.38 -2.35 4.91
C PHE A 73 1.43 -3.57 5.83
N LEU A 74 2.02 -3.45 7.02
CA LEU A 74 2.02 -4.50 8.04
C LEU A 74 0.59 -4.79 8.54
N ASN A 75 -0.21 -3.75 8.78
CA ASN A 75 -1.61 -3.91 9.19
C ASN A 75 -2.48 -4.58 8.11
N GLN A 76 -2.17 -4.36 6.82
CA GLN A 76 -2.85 -5.06 5.71
C GLN A 76 -2.42 -6.52 5.55
N LYS A 77 -1.22 -6.92 5.99
CA LYS A 77 -0.76 -8.31 5.91
C LYS A 77 -1.41 -9.25 6.93
N GLY A 78 -2.20 -8.72 7.87
CA GLY A 78 -3.09 -9.53 8.69
C GLY A 78 -4.31 -9.97 7.88
N PHE A 79 -4.20 -11.05 7.10
CA PHE A 79 -5.42 -11.76 6.68
C PHE A 79 -6.07 -12.35 7.94
N ASN A 80 -6.99 -11.60 8.53
CA ASN A 80 -7.63 -11.96 9.80
C ASN A 80 -9.08 -12.41 9.62
N ASP A 81 -9.66 -12.21 8.44
CA ASP A 81 -11.02 -12.65 8.13
C ASP A 81 -11.02 -14.02 7.43
N TRP A 82 -10.56 -15.04 8.17
CA TRP A 82 -10.53 -16.42 7.70
C TRP A 82 -11.92 -16.96 7.34
N ASN A 83 -12.97 -16.35 7.90
CA ASN A 83 -14.35 -16.70 7.65
C ASN A 83 -14.84 -16.22 6.27
N ALA A 84 -14.24 -15.17 5.71
CA ALA A 84 -14.57 -14.66 4.37
C ALA A 84 -14.13 -15.59 3.22
N LEU A 85 -13.24 -16.55 3.46
CA LEU A 85 -12.80 -17.51 2.43
C LEU A 85 -13.77 -18.68 2.23
N GLY A 86 -14.88 -18.73 2.98
CA GLY A 86 -15.84 -19.83 2.93
C GLY A 86 -15.23 -21.17 3.34
N ILE A 87 -14.14 -21.14 4.11
CA ILE A 87 -13.46 -22.34 4.61
C ILE A 87 -14.31 -22.90 5.76
N PRO A 88 -14.69 -24.18 5.73
CA PRO A 88 -15.36 -24.84 6.85
C PRO A 88 -14.54 -24.67 8.13
N GLU A 89 -15.20 -24.40 9.25
CA GLU A 89 -14.53 -24.09 10.53
C GLU A 89 -13.57 -25.20 10.99
N GLU A 90 -13.89 -26.45 10.65
CA GLU A 90 -13.08 -27.65 10.85
C GLU A 90 -11.76 -27.69 10.05
N ALA A 91 -11.69 -27.02 8.90
CA ALA A 91 -10.52 -27.00 8.01
C ALA A 91 -9.60 -25.80 8.26
N LEU A 92 -10.04 -24.81 9.04
CA LEU A 92 -9.27 -23.60 9.37
C LEU A 92 -7.90 -23.88 10.02
N PRO A 93 -7.75 -24.82 10.98
CA PRO A 93 -6.46 -25.07 11.62
C PRO A 93 -5.41 -25.60 10.64
N THR A 94 -5.81 -26.52 9.75
CA THR A 94 -4.93 -27.08 8.71
C THR A 94 -4.55 -26.02 7.69
N PHE A 95 -5.50 -25.20 7.25
CA PHE A 95 -5.23 -24.15 6.27
C PHE A 95 -4.28 -23.08 6.82
N LYS A 96 -4.46 -22.64 8.07
CA LYS A 96 -3.53 -21.72 8.75
C LYS A 96 -2.11 -22.28 8.80
N ALA A 97 -1.97 -23.54 9.21
CA ALA A 97 -0.66 -24.20 9.27
C ALA A 97 0.02 -24.25 7.88
N VAL A 98 -0.71 -24.55 6.81
CA VAL A 98 -0.14 -24.57 5.44
C VAL A 98 0.36 -23.19 5.02
N ILE A 99 -0.42 -22.14 5.27
CA ILE A 99 -0.05 -20.75 4.91
C ILE A 99 1.19 -20.31 5.69
N GLU A 100 1.25 -20.59 7.00
CA GLU A 100 2.39 -20.22 7.86
C GLU A 100 3.69 -20.96 7.51
N THR A 101 3.60 -22.17 6.94
CA THR A 101 4.79 -22.96 6.58
C THR A 101 5.37 -22.60 5.20
N VAL A 102 4.58 -21.94 4.34
CA VAL A 102 4.96 -21.58 2.96
C VAL A 102 5.41 -20.11 2.85
N ALA A 103 5.06 -19.27 3.83
CA ALA A 103 5.47 -17.86 3.92
C ALA A 103 6.90 -17.69 4.44
#